data_AF-A0A0M2V795-F1
#
_entry.id   AF-A0A0M2V795-F1
#
_cell.length_a   1.000
_cell.length_b   1.000
_cell.length_c   1.000
_cell.angle_alpha   90.00
_cell.angle_beta   90.00
_cell.angle_gamma   90.00
#
_symmetry.space_group_name_H-M   'P 1'
#
loop_
_entity.id
_entity.type
_entity.pdbx_description
1 polymer ?
#
loop_
_entity_poly.entity_id
_entity_poly.type
_entity_poly.pdbx_seq_one_letter_code
_entity_poly.pdbx_strand_id
1 'polypeptide(L)'
;MKKWLGAAVAALIVTAPVQANTQDYKLITVAGYLNFYLLNINACQDFHPAVRQAAYDAEKQLYPWLDKLHAKLGDGQQVAQIVLRRRAMLNEQISEGDFTLDHCLAIVKILNEDGLDKTLLASLD
;
A
#
# COMPACT_ATOMS: atom_id res chain seq x y z
N MET A 1 -62.06 -0.54 8.40
CA MET A 1 -61.53 -1.81 8.97
C MET A 1 -60.62 -2.45 7.94
N LYS A 2 -59.30 -2.29 8.07
CA LYS A 2 -58.31 -2.75 7.07
C LYS A 2 -57.41 -3.79 7.72
N LYS A 3 -57.39 -4.97 7.11
CA LYS A 3 -56.88 -6.25 7.62
C LYS A 3 -55.38 -6.17 7.91
N TRP A 4 -54.99 -6.53 9.13
CA TRP A 4 -53.63 -6.88 9.49
C TRP A 4 -53.38 -8.34 9.11
N LEU A 5 -52.47 -8.58 8.18
CA LEU A 5 -51.82 -9.88 7.99
C LEU A 5 -50.33 -9.60 8.02
N GLY A 6 -49.75 -9.75 9.21
CA GLY A 6 -48.31 -9.75 9.41
C GLY A 6 -47.72 -10.99 8.74
N ALA A 7 -47.00 -10.78 7.64
CA ALA A 7 -46.10 -11.78 7.09
C ALA A 7 -44.73 -11.55 7.73
N ALA A 8 -44.33 -12.50 8.58
CA ALA A 8 -42.97 -12.61 9.09
C ALA A 8 -42.02 -12.84 7.90
N VAL A 9 -41.18 -11.85 7.59
CA VAL A 9 -40.03 -12.04 6.69
C VAL A 9 -38.85 -12.38 7.58
N ALA A 10 -38.59 -13.68 7.71
CA ALA A 10 -37.33 -14.17 8.23
C ALA A 10 -36.22 -13.65 7.30
N ALA A 11 -35.41 -12.71 7.80
CA ALA A 11 -34.21 -12.26 7.13
C ALA A 11 -33.20 -13.42 7.10
N LEU A 12 -33.20 -14.17 6.00
CA LEU A 12 -32.11 -15.05 5.61
C LEU A 12 -30.90 -14.17 5.30
N ILE A 13 -30.13 -13.84 6.34
CA ILE A 13 -28.79 -13.30 6.17
C ILE A 13 -27.94 -14.46 5.66
N VAL A 14 -27.86 -14.58 4.33
CA VAL A 14 -26.90 -15.46 3.67
C VAL A 14 -25.53 -14.83 3.91
N THR A 15 -24.88 -15.21 5.00
CA THR A 15 -23.46 -14.93 5.22
C THR A 15 -22.68 -15.84 4.29
N ALA A 16 -22.59 -15.49 3.00
CA ALA A 16 -21.61 -16.09 2.13
C ALA A 16 -20.23 -15.80 2.74
N PRO A 17 -19.41 -16.82 3.06
CA PRO A 17 -18.04 -16.57 3.48
C PRO A 17 -17.34 -15.91 2.29
N VAL A 18 -16.86 -14.68 2.49
CA VAL A 18 -15.95 -14.02 1.54
C VAL A 18 -14.67 -14.85 1.54
N GLN A 19 -14.56 -15.78 0.59
CA GLN A 19 -13.32 -16.50 0.33
C GLN A 19 -12.39 -15.54 -0.43
N ALA A 20 -11.78 -14.61 0.30
CA ALA A 20 -10.59 -13.95 -0.20
C ALA A 20 -9.52 -15.04 -0.37
N ASN A 21 -9.07 -15.26 -1.60
CA ASN A 21 -7.96 -16.17 -1.87
C ASN A 21 -6.75 -15.70 -1.04
N THR A 22 -6.18 -16.58 -0.22
CA THR A 22 -5.09 -16.23 0.70
C THR A 22 -3.85 -15.71 -0.04
N GLN A 23 -3.70 -16.08 -1.31
CA GLN A 23 -2.68 -15.55 -2.21
C GLN A 23 -2.91 -14.08 -2.56
N ASP A 24 -4.16 -13.68 -2.82
CA ASP A 24 -4.51 -12.29 -3.14
C ASP A 24 -4.23 -11.37 -1.95
N TYR A 25 -4.51 -11.85 -0.72
CA TYR A 25 -4.21 -11.10 0.50
C TYR A 25 -2.70 -10.85 0.69
N LYS A 26 -1.85 -11.84 0.39
CA LYS A 26 -0.39 -11.68 0.47
C LYS A 26 0.11 -10.66 -0.56
N LEU A 27 -0.35 -10.76 -1.81
CA LEU A 27 0.03 -9.81 -2.87
C LEU A 27 -0.45 -8.40 -2.55
N ILE A 28 -1.66 -8.23 -2.02
CA ILE A 28 -2.19 -6.96 -1.52
C ILE A 28 -1.30 -6.39 -0.40
N THR A 29 -0.87 -7.23 0.54
CA THR A 29 0.02 -6.82 1.64
C THR A 29 1.36 -6.31 1.10
N VAL A 30 1.98 -7.06 0.18
CA VAL A 30 3.24 -6.64 -0.46
C VAL A 30 3.08 -5.39 -1.30
N ALA A 31 1.97 -5.25 -2.03
CA ALA A 31 1.65 -4.05 -2.78
C ALA A 31 1.54 -2.83 -1.87
N GLY A 32 0.87 -2.98 -0.72
CA GLY A 32 0.83 -1.94 0.29
C GLY A 32 2.23 -1.58 0.82
N TYR A 33 3.05 -2.58 1.10
CA TYR A 33 4.43 -2.40 1.58
C TYR A 33 5.30 -1.66 0.57
N LEU A 34 5.37 -2.11 -0.68
CA LEU A 34 6.17 -1.45 -1.72
C LEU A 34 5.66 -0.04 -2.04
N ASN A 35 4.34 0.14 -2.10
CA ASN A 35 3.76 1.46 -2.35
C ASN A 35 4.01 2.45 -1.20
N PHE A 36 4.15 1.98 0.05
CA PHE A 36 4.59 2.83 1.15
C PHE A 36 5.96 3.45 0.84
N TYR A 37 6.96 2.64 0.51
CA TYR A 37 8.30 3.15 0.23
C TYR A 37 8.34 4.02 -1.03
N LEU A 38 7.62 3.63 -2.09
CA LEU A 38 7.56 4.41 -3.32
C LEU A 38 6.97 5.81 -3.09
N LEU A 39 5.83 5.89 -2.39
CA LEU A 39 5.22 7.20 -2.10
C LEU A 39 6.10 8.06 -1.20
N ASN A 40 6.69 7.46 -0.16
CA ASN A 40 7.56 8.21 0.76
C ASN A 40 8.83 8.69 0.05
N ILE A 41 9.48 7.86 -0.75
CA ILE A 41 10.71 8.26 -1.45
C ILE A 41 10.43 9.35 -2.48
N ASN A 42 9.30 9.30 -3.21
CA ASN A 42 8.88 10.36 -4.11
C ASN A 42 8.62 11.67 -3.35
N ALA A 43 7.89 11.62 -2.24
CA ALA A 43 7.69 12.81 -1.40
C ALA A 43 9.02 13.37 -0.85
N CYS A 44 9.99 12.51 -0.51
CA CYS A 44 11.32 12.97 -0.10
C CYS A 44 12.06 13.74 -1.22
N GLN A 45 11.90 13.32 -2.47
CA GLN A 45 12.47 14.02 -3.63
C GLN A 45 11.83 15.42 -3.80
N ASP A 46 10.52 15.51 -3.58
CA ASP A 46 9.74 16.73 -3.77
C ASP A 46 9.98 17.76 -2.65
N PHE A 47 9.85 17.33 -1.39
CA PHE A 47 9.76 18.24 -0.24
C PHE A 47 11.08 18.49 0.49
N HIS A 48 12.11 17.65 0.30
CA HIS A 48 13.37 17.76 1.04
C HIS A 48 14.58 17.86 0.12
N PRO A 49 14.97 19.07 -0.33
CA PRO A 49 16.08 19.27 -1.27
C PRO A 49 17.42 18.67 -0.81
N ALA A 50 17.65 18.62 0.51
CA ALA A 50 18.89 18.11 1.10
C ALA A 50 19.12 16.61 0.87
N VAL A 51 18.04 15.83 0.70
CA VAL A 51 18.10 14.37 0.51
C VAL A 51 17.65 13.94 -0.90
N ARG A 52 17.16 14.89 -1.73
CA ARG A 52 16.57 14.62 -3.05
C ARG A 52 17.39 13.67 -3.92
N GLN A 53 18.69 13.93 -4.09
CA GLN A 53 19.52 13.08 -4.95
C GLN A 53 19.67 11.66 -4.39
N ALA A 54 19.93 11.55 -3.09
CA ALA A 54 19.99 10.25 -2.42
C ALA A 54 18.66 9.50 -2.51
N ALA A 55 17.53 10.23 -2.46
CA ALA A 55 16.20 9.66 -2.63
C ALA A 55 15.95 9.14 -4.06
N TYR A 56 16.39 9.85 -5.10
CA TYR A 56 16.35 9.34 -6.48
C TYR A 56 17.19 8.08 -6.67
N ASP A 57 18.36 8.02 -6.04
CA ASP A 57 19.23 6.85 -6.15
C ASP A 57 18.67 5.65 -5.38
N ALA A 58 18.09 5.88 -4.20
CA ALA A 58 17.44 4.86 -3.38
C ALA A 58 16.16 4.29 -4.03
N GLU A 59 15.37 5.11 -4.72
CA GLU A 59 14.14 4.67 -5.39
C GLU A 59 14.39 3.51 -6.37
N LYS A 60 15.57 3.48 -7.03
CA LYS A 60 15.95 2.42 -7.98
C LYS A 60 15.92 1.02 -7.36
N GLN A 61 16.08 0.91 -6.05
CA GLN A 61 16.05 -0.37 -5.32
C GLN A 61 14.64 -0.99 -5.28
N LEU A 62 13.59 -0.19 -5.52
CA LEU A 62 12.21 -0.65 -5.52
C LEU A 62 11.80 -1.32 -6.84
N TYR A 63 12.35 -0.87 -7.99
CA TYR A 63 11.88 -1.28 -9.31
C TYR A 63 11.88 -2.80 -9.55
N PRO A 64 12.94 -3.56 -9.20
CA PRO A 64 12.92 -5.01 -9.41
C PRO A 64 11.77 -5.71 -8.67
N TRP A 65 11.35 -5.19 -7.52
CA TRP A 65 10.25 -5.74 -6.74
C TRP A 65 8.89 -5.29 -7.27
N LEU A 66 8.78 -4.04 -7.70
CA LEU A 66 7.58 -3.50 -8.34
C LEU A 66 7.27 -4.25 -9.64
N ASP A 67 8.29 -4.58 -10.44
CA ASP A 67 8.14 -5.38 -11.67
C ASP A 67 7.62 -6.78 -11.37
N LYS A 68 8.21 -7.48 -10.39
CA LYS A 68 7.73 -8.80 -9.94
C LYS A 68 6.30 -8.75 -9.42
N LEU A 69 5.97 -7.72 -8.62
CA LEU A 69 4.63 -7.53 -8.11
C LEU A 69 3.62 -7.30 -9.26
N HIS A 70 3.96 -6.43 -10.21
CA HIS A 70 3.11 -6.15 -11.36
C HIS A 70 2.83 -7.42 -12.18
N ALA A 71 3.86 -8.22 -12.44
CA ALA A 71 3.73 -9.50 -13.14
C ALA A 71 2.76 -10.48 -12.44
N LYS A 72 2.69 -10.46 -11.10
CA LYS A 72 1.77 -11.32 -10.32
C LYS A 72 0.35 -10.76 -10.21
N LEU A 73 0.18 -9.44 -10.26
CA LEU A 73 -1.12 -8.78 -10.09
C LEU A 73 -1.93 -8.64 -11.38
N GLY A 74 -1.31 -8.73 -12.56
CA GLY A 74 -1.98 -8.46 -13.83
C GLY A 74 -2.51 -7.02 -13.91
N ASP A 75 -3.80 -6.85 -14.25
CA ASP A 75 -4.45 -5.54 -14.47
C ASP A 75 -4.57 -4.64 -13.21
N GLY A 76 -4.15 -5.09 -12.03
CA GLY A 76 -3.86 -4.21 -10.89
C GLY A 76 -5.04 -3.48 -10.22
N GLN A 77 -6.28 -3.70 -10.67
CA GLN A 77 -7.51 -3.09 -10.13
C GLN A 77 -7.64 -3.25 -8.61
N GLN A 78 -7.15 -4.37 -8.07
CA GLN A 78 -7.21 -4.71 -6.64
C GLN A 78 -6.33 -3.81 -5.76
N VAL A 79 -5.31 -3.16 -6.33
CA VAL A 79 -4.30 -2.38 -5.60
C VAL A 79 -4.59 -0.87 -5.63
N ALA A 80 -5.39 -0.41 -6.59
CA ALA A 80 -5.70 1.01 -6.77
C ALA A 80 -6.22 1.69 -5.49
N GLN A 81 -7.14 1.05 -4.77
CA GLN A 81 -7.70 1.61 -3.53
C GLN A 81 -6.67 1.71 -2.40
N ILE A 82 -5.70 0.81 -2.36
CA ILE A 82 -4.62 0.82 -1.36
C ILE A 82 -3.67 1.98 -1.65
N VAL A 83 -3.35 2.20 -2.92
CA VAL A 83 -2.49 3.30 -3.37
C VAL A 83 -3.13 4.65 -3.01
N LEU A 84 -4.42 4.82 -3.33
CA LEU A 84 -5.17 6.03 -3.01
C LEU A 84 -5.20 6.31 -1.50
N ARG A 85 -5.50 5.29 -0.68
CA ARG A 85 -5.51 5.44 0.78
C ARG A 85 -4.14 5.83 1.33
N ARG A 86 -3.06 5.19 0.86
CA ARG A 86 -1.70 5.50 1.32
C ARG A 86 -1.26 6.89 0.90
N ARG A 87 -1.63 7.34 -0.29
CA ARG A 87 -1.38 8.71 -0.74
C ARG A 87 -2.11 9.73 0.13
N ALA A 88 -3.36 9.46 0.50
CA ALA A 88 -4.12 10.33 1.39
C ALA A 88 -3.43 10.48 2.77
N MET A 89 -3.02 9.36 3.38
CA MET A 89 -2.28 9.40 4.67
C MET A 89 -0.96 10.15 4.57
N LEU A 90 -0.20 9.97 3.48
CA LEU A 90 1.05 10.70 3.28
C LEU A 90 0.81 12.20 3.13
N ASN A 91 -0.22 12.60 2.37
CA ASN A 91 -0.57 14.01 2.20
C ASN A 91 -1.00 14.65 3.53
N GLU A 92 -1.71 13.91 4.38
CA GLU A 92 -2.08 14.35 5.73
C GLU A 92 -0.81 14.60 6.56
N GLN A 93 0.12 13.65 6.61
CA GLN A 93 1.41 13.80 7.32
C GLN A 93 2.22 15.00 6.81
N ILE A 94 2.23 15.23 5.49
CA ILE A 94 2.89 16.41 4.89
C ILE A 94 2.20 17.70 5.36
N SER A 95 0.87 17.73 5.36
CA SER A 95 0.09 18.91 5.76
C SER A 95 0.22 19.25 7.25
N GLU A 96 0.41 18.23 8.09
CA GLU A 96 0.61 18.36 9.53
C GLU A 96 2.07 18.73 9.89
N GLY A 97 3.00 18.67 8.93
CA GLY A 97 4.41 18.96 9.15
C GLY A 97 5.21 17.78 9.73
N ASP A 98 4.60 16.61 9.84
CA ASP A 98 5.20 15.39 10.39
C ASP A 98 6.12 14.67 9.38
N PHE A 99 6.08 15.07 8.10
CA PHE A 99 6.97 14.57 7.06
C PHE A 99 8.33 15.29 7.08
N THR A 100 9.21 14.90 8.01
CA THR A 100 10.48 15.59 8.30
C THR A 100 11.66 15.10 7.44
N LEU A 101 12.78 15.84 7.48
CA LEU A 101 14.04 15.41 6.85
C LEU A 101 14.55 14.09 7.44
N ASP A 102 14.46 13.91 8.76
CA ASP A 102 14.90 12.70 9.44
C ASP A 102 14.12 11.46 8.97
N HIS A 103 12.81 11.63 8.74
CA HIS A 103 11.98 10.59 8.13
C HIS A 103 12.54 10.18 6.75
N CYS A 104 12.88 11.15 5.92
CA CYS A 104 13.45 10.87 4.60
C CYS A 104 14.83 10.22 4.65
N LEU A 105 15.69 10.64 5.58
CA LEU A 105 16.99 9.99 5.78
C LEU A 105 16.82 8.54 6.23
N ALA A 106 15.84 8.25 7.09
CA ALA A 106 15.52 6.89 7.50
C ALA A 106 15.01 6.03 6.33
N ILE A 107 14.11 6.55 5.48
CA ILE A 107 13.62 5.83 4.30
C ILE A 107 14.78 5.54 3.33
N VAL A 108 15.65 6.51 3.04
CA VAL A 108 16.83 6.33 2.18
C VAL A 108 17.76 5.27 2.75
N LYS A 109 18.04 5.31 4.05
CA LYS A 109 18.88 4.31 4.72
C LYS A 109 18.29 2.90 4.58
N ILE A 110 16.99 2.74 4.80
CA ILE A 110 16.34 1.44 4.65
C ILE A 110 16.50 0.90 3.24
N LEU A 111 16.31 1.74 2.21
CA LEU A 111 16.38 1.28 0.83
C LEU A 111 17.80 0.94 0.37
N ASN A 112 18.81 1.66 0.86
CA ASN A 112 20.20 1.47 0.42
C ASN A 112 21.03 0.53 1.29
N GLU A 113 20.79 0.50 2.60
CA GLU A 113 21.66 -0.18 3.57
C GLU A 113 20.95 -1.34 4.27
N ASP A 114 19.84 -1.07 4.97
CA ASP A 114 19.20 -2.08 5.82
C ASP A 114 18.45 -3.13 4.97
N GLY A 115 17.95 -2.71 3.81
CA GLY A 115 17.22 -3.54 2.87
C GLY A 115 15.73 -3.68 3.20
N LEU A 116 14.95 -3.97 2.16
CA LEU A 116 13.53 -4.30 2.28
C LEU A 116 13.32 -5.66 2.96
N ASP A 117 12.19 -5.81 3.65
CA ASP A 117 11.80 -7.03 4.35
C ASP A 117 11.67 -8.21 3.39
N LYS A 118 12.65 -9.10 3.45
CA LYS A 118 12.73 -10.29 2.60
C LYS A 118 11.61 -11.29 2.86
N THR A 119 11.04 -11.31 4.07
CA THR A 119 9.93 -12.21 4.41
C THR A 119 8.67 -11.83 3.66
N LEU A 120 8.38 -10.53 3.57
CA LEU A 120 7.27 -10.02 2.76
C LEU A 120 7.52 -10.25 1.27
N LEU A 121 8.74 -9.93 0.82
CA LEU A 121 9.11 -10.02 -0.59
C LEU A 121 9.23 -11.46 -1.12
N ALA A 122 9.44 -12.46 -0.26
CA ALA A 122 9.48 -13.87 -0.66
C ALA A 122 8.20 -14.35 -1.36
N SER A 123 7.07 -13.67 -1.19
CA SER A 123 5.84 -13.97 -1.94
C SER A 123 5.89 -13.53 -3.41
N LEU A 124 6.87 -12.72 -3.79
CA LEU A 124 7.12 -12.26 -5.16
C LEU A 124 8.12 -13.14 -5.92
N ASP A 125 8.88 -13.98 -5.21
CA ASP A 125 9.79 -14.95 -5.81
C ASP A 125 9.04 -16.17 -6.38
#